data_AF-K7GDC2-F1
#
_entry.id   AF-K7GDC2-F1
#
_cell.length_a   1.000
_cell.length_b   1.000
_cell.length_c   1.000
_cell.angle_alpha   90.00
_cell.angle_beta   90.00
_cell.angle_gamma   90.00
#
_symmetry.space_group_name_H-M   'P 1'
#
loop_
_entity.id
_entity.type
_entity.pdbx_description
1 polymer ?
#
loop_
_entity_poly.entity_id
_entity_poly.type
_entity_poly.pdbx_seq_one_letter_code
_entity_poly.pdbx_strand_id
1 'polypeptide(L)'
;MDSSSHEFPVTILEQTASQLGCNPTDEKLALHLDEEDELKHLRECFHIPKVKDLPPTNPTLVNDNESCIYFAGNSLGLQPKKVKAYLDEELDMWART
;
A
#
# COMPACT_ATOMS: atom_id res chain seq x y z
N MET A 1 -29.16 15.00 -5.03
CA MET A 1 -27.84 15.53 -4.67
C MET A 1 -27.49 14.85 -3.37
N ASP A 2 -26.64 13.84 -3.40
CA ASP A 2 -26.30 13.09 -2.20
C ASP A 2 -25.57 14.01 -1.24
N SER A 3 -26.21 14.26 -0.11
CA SER A 3 -25.60 14.86 1.06
C SER A 3 -24.68 13.81 1.69
N SER A 4 -23.49 13.61 1.14
CA SER A 4 -22.46 12.83 1.83
C SER A 4 -22.08 13.60 3.10
N SER A 5 -22.56 13.13 4.24
CA SER A 5 -22.09 13.55 5.56
C SER A 5 -20.61 13.20 5.63
N HIS A 6 -19.73 14.18 5.42
CA HIS A 6 -18.30 14.00 5.57
C HIS A 6 -18.00 13.82 7.06
N GLU A 7 -17.86 12.57 7.49
CA GLU A 7 -17.30 12.26 8.79
C GLU A 7 -15.79 12.53 8.78
N PHE A 8 -15.28 13.12 9.85
CA PHE A 8 -13.86 13.34 10.00
C PHE A 8 -13.14 11.99 10.26
N PRO A 9 -11.90 11.80 9.76
CA PRO A 9 -11.17 10.56 9.98
C PRO A 9 -11.07 10.16 11.46
N VAL A 10 -10.89 11.13 12.36
CA VAL A 10 -10.87 10.87 13.80
C VAL A 10 -12.17 10.24 14.31
N THR A 11 -13.32 10.70 13.81
CA THR A 11 -14.63 10.18 14.18
C THR A 11 -14.79 8.75 13.68
N ILE A 12 -14.36 8.46 12.45
CA ILE A 12 -14.37 7.11 11.88
C ILE A 12 -13.52 6.17 12.74
N LEU A 13 -12.28 6.56 13.07
CA LEU A 13 -11.37 5.75 13.89
C LEU A 13 -11.95 5.46 15.28
N GLU A 14 -12.51 6.47 15.95
CA GLU A 14 -13.12 6.32 17.29
C GLU A 14 -14.36 5.41 17.26
N GLN A 15 -15.23 5.59 16.27
CA GLN A 15 -16.44 4.77 16.12
C GLN A 15 -16.10 3.32 15.80
N THR A 16 -15.20 3.08 14.83
CA THR A 16 -14.77 1.74 14.45
C THR A 16 -14.05 1.04 15.61
N ALA A 17 -13.17 1.74 16.35
CA ALA A 17 -12.53 1.19 17.55
C ALA A 17 -13.55 0.78 18.62
N SER A 18 -14.56 1.63 18.86
CA SER A 18 -15.66 1.35 19.78
C SER A 18 -16.48 0.11 19.37
N GLN A 19 -16.79 -0.02 18.07
CA GLN A 19 -17.47 -1.20 17.51
C GLN A 19 -16.65 -2.49 17.66
N LEU A 20 -15.33 -2.40 17.51
CA LEU A 20 -14.40 -3.53 17.67
C LEU A 20 -14.05 -3.84 19.14
N GLY A 21 -14.46 -2.99 20.08
CA GLY A 21 -14.13 -3.10 21.50
C GLY A 21 -12.62 -2.97 21.79
N CYS A 22 -11.91 -2.11 21.05
CA CYS A 22 -10.47 -1.88 21.23
C CYS A 22 -10.15 -0.38 21.37
N ASN A 23 -8.89 -0.05 21.67
CA ASN A 23 -8.41 1.34 21.67
C ASN A 23 -8.16 1.82 20.22
N PRO A 24 -8.39 3.11 19.89
CA PRO A 24 -8.03 3.67 18.58
C PRO A 24 -6.55 3.50 18.17
N THR A 25 -5.64 3.25 19.11
CA THR A 25 -4.22 3.00 18.82
C THR A 25 -3.85 1.52 18.72
N ASP A 26 -4.80 0.60 18.87
CA ASP A 26 -4.53 -0.84 18.79
C ASP A 26 -4.34 -1.31 17.33
N GLU A 27 -3.40 -2.23 17.13
CA GLU A 27 -3.15 -2.88 15.83
C GLU A 27 -4.40 -3.51 15.21
N LYS A 28 -5.30 -4.03 16.06
CA LYS A 28 -6.58 -4.63 15.66
C LYS A 28 -7.41 -3.68 14.79
N LEU A 29 -7.40 -2.38 15.09
CA LEU A 29 -8.12 -1.39 14.30
C LEU A 29 -7.50 -1.26 12.91
N ALA A 30 -6.17 -1.17 12.82
CA ALA A 30 -5.46 -1.06 11.55
C ALA A 30 -5.74 -2.25 10.63
N LEU A 31 -5.67 -3.47 11.18
CA LEU A 31 -5.97 -4.70 10.43
C LEU A 31 -7.41 -4.72 9.91
N HIS A 32 -8.38 -4.28 10.72
CA HIS A 32 -9.76 -4.19 10.28
C HIS A 32 -9.95 -3.16 9.15
N LEU A 33 -9.30 -2.00 9.24
CA LEU A 33 -9.36 -0.98 8.18
C LEU A 33 -8.69 -1.47 6.88
N ASP A 34 -7.61 -2.24 6.97
CA ASP A 34 -6.99 -2.91 5.81
C ASP A 34 -7.91 -3.98 5.19
N GLU A 35 -8.70 -4.67 6.01
CA GLU A 35 -9.67 -5.67 5.54
C GLU A 35 -10.86 -5.05 4.80
N GLU A 36 -11.37 -3.91 5.29
CA GLU A 36 -12.50 -3.19 4.72
C GLU A 36 -12.12 -2.27 3.54
N ASP A 37 -10.83 -2.05 3.28
CA ASP A 37 -10.38 -1.25 2.14
C ASP A 37 -10.71 -1.96 0.80
N GLU A 38 -11.70 -1.41 0.09
CA GLU A 38 -12.11 -1.87 -1.25
C GLU A 38 -10.95 -1.84 -2.26
N LEU A 39 -9.95 -0.98 -2.04
CA LEU A 39 -8.79 -0.79 -2.92
C LEU A 39 -7.57 -1.64 -2.53
N LYS A 40 -7.63 -2.45 -1.46
CA LYS A 40 -6.46 -3.21 -0.95
C LYS A 40 -5.79 -4.08 -2.00
N HIS A 41 -6.58 -4.62 -2.94
CA HIS A 41 -6.12 -5.46 -4.04
C HIS A 41 -5.16 -4.72 -5.01
N LEU A 42 -5.24 -3.39 -5.09
CA LEU A 42 -4.34 -2.58 -5.92
C LEU A 42 -2.90 -2.63 -5.41
N ARG A 43 -2.68 -2.90 -4.12
CA ARG A 43 -1.32 -3.08 -3.56
C ARG A 43 -0.55 -4.18 -4.30
N GLU A 44 -1.25 -5.23 -4.74
CA GLU A 44 -0.66 -6.35 -5.49
C GLU A 44 -0.27 -5.98 -6.92
N CYS A 45 -0.69 -4.82 -7.43
CA CYS A 45 -0.35 -4.34 -8.77
C CYS A 45 1.02 -3.66 -8.85
N PHE A 46 1.74 -3.51 -7.73
CA PHE A 46 3.03 -2.82 -7.65
C PHE A 46 4.16 -3.73 -7.16
N HIS A 47 5.39 -3.38 -7.53
CA HIS A 47 6.60 -3.95 -6.95
C HIS A 47 6.99 -3.17 -5.69
N ILE A 48 6.66 -3.71 -4.51
CA ILE A 48 7.08 -3.15 -3.22
C ILE A 48 8.46 -3.74 -2.85
N PRO A 49 9.49 -2.92 -2.58
CA PRO A 49 10.80 -3.40 -2.17
C PRO A 49 10.76 -4.16 -0.84
N LYS A 50 11.64 -5.15 -0.67
CA LYS A 50 11.87 -5.75 0.65
C LYS A 50 12.93 -4.96 1.40
N VAL A 51 12.93 -5.08 2.73
CA VAL A 51 13.89 -4.36 3.58
C VAL A 51 15.35 -4.67 3.18
N LYS A 52 15.65 -5.94 2.87
CA LYS A 52 16.98 -6.35 2.41
C LYS A 52 17.46 -5.71 1.09
N ASP A 53 16.54 -5.21 0.28
CA ASP A 53 16.84 -4.61 -1.02
C ASP A 53 17.11 -3.09 -0.90
N LEU A 54 16.92 -2.52 0.30
CA LEU A 54 17.15 -1.11 0.58
C LEU A 54 18.63 -0.80 0.91
N PRO A 55 19.06 0.47 0.85
CA PRO A 55 20.34 0.92 1.38
C PRO A 55 20.54 0.49 2.85
N PRO A 56 21.79 0.51 3.37
CA PRO A 56 22.13 -0.11 4.65
C PRO A 56 21.20 0.29 5.78
N THR A 57 20.37 -0.66 6.20
CA THR A 57 19.58 -0.60 7.43
C THR A 57 20.35 -1.32 8.53
N ASN A 58 20.02 -1.06 9.80
CA ASN A 58 20.60 -1.83 10.88
C ASN A 58 19.91 -3.22 10.92
N PRO A 59 20.59 -4.31 10.53
CA PRO A 59 19.98 -5.63 10.40
C PRO A 59 19.52 -6.21 11.74
N THR A 60 19.95 -5.65 12.88
CA THR A 60 19.47 -6.09 14.20
C THR A 60 18.12 -5.48 14.59
N LEU A 61 17.63 -4.48 13.83
CA LEU A 61 16.40 -3.75 14.12
C LEU A 61 15.29 -4.04 13.13
N VAL A 62 15.55 -4.85 12.10
CA VAL A 62 14.62 -5.07 10.98
C VAL A 62 14.56 -6.53 10.57
N ASN A 63 13.47 -6.92 9.94
CA ASN A 63 13.31 -8.22 9.30
C ASN A 63 13.52 -8.10 7.79
N ASP A 64 14.59 -8.70 7.28
CA ASP A 64 15.01 -8.64 5.88
C ASP A 64 13.94 -9.08 4.86
N ASN A 65 13.05 -9.99 5.25
CA ASN A 65 12.04 -10.55 4.36
C ASN A 65 10.75 -9.74 4.30
N GLU A 66 10.57 -8.79 5.20
CA GLU A 66 9.39 -7.91 5.22
C GLU A 66 9.43 -6.91 4.07
N SER A 67 8.24 -6.52 3.63
CA SER A 67 8.10 -5.39 2.72
C SER A 67 8.49 -4.11 3.44
N CYS A 68 9.14 -3.18 2.74
CA CYS A 68 9.44 -1.89 3.33
C CYS A 68 8.18 -1.03 3.49
N ILE A 69 8.23 -0.09 4.44
CA ILE A 69 7.24 0.97 4.57
C ILE A 69 7.62 2.11 3.62
N TYR A 70 7.02 2.12 2.43
CA TYR A 70 7.40 3.05 1.36
C TYR A 70 6.55 4.33 1.36
N PHE A 71 6.96 5.35 2.11
CA PHE A 71 6.30 6.67 2.17
C PHE A 71 6.92 7.74 1.26
N ALA A 72 7.68 7.33 0.23
CA ALA A 72 8.32 8.23 -0.74
C ALA A 72 7.62 8.26 -2.11
N GLY A 73 6.40 7.71 -2.20
CA GLY A 73 5.62 7.60 -3.44
C GLY A 73 5.26 8.94 -4.10
N ASN A 74 5.30 10.04 -3.34
CA ASN A 74 5.11 11.39 -3.83
C ASN A 74 6.31 11.92 -4.64
N SER A 75 7.49 11.34 -4.47
CA SER A 75 8.69 11.69 -5.23
C SER A 75 8.93 10.71 -6.36
N LEU A 76 8.97 9.41 -6.04
CA LEU A 76 9.11 8.34 -7.02
C LEU A 76 8.05 7.28 -6.75
N GLY A 77 7.12 7.12 -7.68
CA GLY A 77 6.09 6.09 -7.58
C GLY A 77 6.69 4.68 -7.68
N LEU A 78 6.07 3.72 -6.99
CA LEU A 78 6.42 2.32 -7.15
C LEU A 78 6.12 1.87 -8.59
N GLN A 79 6.94 0.96 -9.11
CA GLN A 79 6.75 0.42 -10.46
C GLN A 79 5.49 -0.46 -10.52
N PRO A 80 4.51 -0.17 -11.38
CA PRO A 80 3.43 -1.10 -11.68
C PRO A 80 3.97 -2.37 -12.34
N LYS A 81 3.46 -3.54 -11.96
CA LYS A 81 3.90 -4.84 -12.51
C LYS A 81 3.70 -4.96 -14.03
N LYS A 82 2.76 -4.20 -14.60
CA LYS A 82 2.47 -4.18 -16.04
C LYS A 82 3.50 -3.42 -16.88
N VAL A 83 4.37 -2.61 -16.28
CA VAL A 83 5.34 -1.79 -17.03
C VAL A 83 6.17 -2.62 -18.00
N LYS A 84 6.68 -3.77 -17.55
CA LYS A 84 7.49 -4.64 -18.40
C LYS A 84 6.69 -5.17 -19.60
N ALA A 85 5.48 -5.67 -19.37
CA ALA A 85 4.64 -6.23 -20.43
C ALA A 85 4.36 -5.23 -21.54
N TYR A 86 4.00 -3.99 -21.19
CA TYR A 86 3.73 -2.94 -22.18
C TYR A 86 4.98 -2.51 -22.93
N LEU A 87 6.15 -2.45 -22.27
CA LEU A 87 7.40 -2.19 -22.98
C LEU A 87 7.74 -3.30 -23.97
N ASP A 88 7.59 -4.56 -23.55
CA ASP A 88 7.86 -5.71 -24.41
C ASP A 88 6.92 -5.72 -25.64
N GLU A 89 5.63 -5.38 -25.46
CA GLU A 89 4.66 -5.25 -26.56
C GLU A 89 5.09 -4.22 -27.63
N GLU A 90 5.52 -3.03 -27.20
CA GLU A 90 5.97 -1.97 -28.12
C GLU A 90 7.29 -2.32 -28.83
N LEU A 91 8.24 -2.92 -28.11
CA LEU A 91 9.52 -3.37 -28.69
C LEU A 91 9.33 -4.47 -29.72
N ASP A 92 8.46 -5.44 -29.43
CA ASP A 92 8.12 -6.53 -30.33
C ASP A 92 7.42 -6.04 -31.61
N MET A 93 6.54 -5.04 -31.48
CA MET A 93 5.91 -4.40 -32.63
C MET A 93 6.97 -3.72 -33.51
N TRP A 94 7.87 -2.94 -32.89
CA TRP A 94 8.93 -2.24 -33.61
C TRP A 94 9.86 -3.20 -34.37
N ALA A 95 10.18 -4.37 -33.81
CA ALA A 95 11.04 -5.36 -34.47
C ALA A 95 10.40 -6.04 -35.70
N ARG A 96 9.07 -6.01 -35.83
CA ARG A 96 8.31 -6.66 -36.91
C ARG A 96 7.94 -5.71 -38.07
N THR A 97 8.17 -4.42 -37.90
CA THR A 97 7.97 -3.36 -38.91
C THR A 97 9.29 -2.91 -39.52
#